data_AF-A0A248JLQ2-F1
#
_entry.id   AF-A0A248JLQ2-F1
#
_cell.length_a   1.000
_cell.length_b   1.000
_cell.length_c   1.000
_cell.angle_alpha   90.00
_cell.angle_beta   90.00
_cell.angle_gamma   90.00
#
_symmetry.space_group_name_H-M   'P 1'
#
loop_
_entity.id
_entity.type
_entity.pdbx_description
1 polymer ?
#
loop_
_entity_poly.entity_id
_entity_poly.type
_entity_poly.pdbx_seq_one_letter_code
_entity_poly.pdbx_strand_id
1 'polypeptide(L)'
;MKMAQNDSIIALDVSKARLDGFDAATGETFQIDNTKAGYATLLQRCRKRAVQVVVEASGGYERLVMKALWKANIPVRIVDPRRVRHFARASGRWAKNDRLDARMITAFAQAIEGEPYQADPHREKLAELATRRRQLTNMQTMVRNQAQLLEDLELARLSKRHLNILALQIARIEKRIADLIAQHETFRTNNARLQSIPGVGPACSTVLLAYMPELGAITRHQAAALVGVAPMDNQSGKRDRPRSIYGGRSEVRSVLYMAALVASKHNHTLKDFYRRLINAGKKPKAALVAVMRKLIILANALIRDQRAYAP
;
A
#
# COMPACT_ATOMS: atom_id res chain seq x y z
N MET A 1 2.69 -35.14 4.69
CA MET A 1 3.44 -34.47 3.62
C MET A 1 4.51 -33.61 4.28
N LYS A 2 5.78 -34.07 4.31
CA LYS A 2 6.89 -33.28 4.87
C LYS A 2 7.10 -32.09 3.94
N MET A 3 6.71 -30.88 4.36
CA MET A 3 7.08 -29.66 3.66
C MET A 3 8.61 -29.61 3.67
N ALA A 4 9.24 -29.42 2.51
CA ALA A 4 10.68 -29.21 2.43
C ALA A 4 11.01 -28.00 3.31
N GLN A 5 11.71 -28.26 4.41
CA GLN A 5 12.09 -27.24 5.38
C GLN A 5 13.18 -26.40 4.71
N ASN A 6 12.81 -25.20 4.27
CA ASN A 6 13.79 -24.25 3.76
C ASN A 6 14.48 -23.63 4.97
N ASP A 7 15.57 -24.24 5.40
CA ASP A 7 16.35 -23.84 6.58
C ASP A 7 17.17 -22.57 6.33
N SER A 8 17.13 -22.03 5.10
CA SER A 8 17.82 -20.80 4.70
C SER A 8 17.05 -19.51 4.98
N ILE A 9 16.11 -19.50 5.93
CA ILE A 9 15.28 -18.31 6.23
C ILE A 9 15.70 -17.66 7.55
N ILE A 10 15.87 -16.34 7.51
CA ILE A 10 15.93 -15.50 8.72
C ILE A 10 14.70 -14.62 8.74
N ALA A 11 13.81 -14.82 9.71
CA ALA A 11 12.64 -13.98 9.90
C ALA A 11 12.91 -12.86 10.89
N LEU A 12 12.40 -11.66 10.61
CA LEU A 12 12.52 -10.48 11.45
C LEU A 12 11.13 -9.88 11.70
N ASP A 13 10.78 -9.72 12.97
CA ASP A 13 9.80 -8.74 13.41
C ASP A 13 10.53 -7.43 13.73
N VAL A 14 9.99 -6.31 13.25
CA VAL A 14 10.66 -5.00 13.29
C VAL A 14 9.85 -4.02 14.12
N SER A 15 10.46 -3.54 15.20
CA SER A 15 9.95 -2.44 15.99
C SER A 15 10.77 -1.16 15.77
N LYS A 16 10.31 -0.05 16.37
CA LYS A 16 11.03 1.22 16.32
C LYS A 16 12.46 1.10 16.86
N ALA A 17 12.64 0.32 17.93
CA ALA A 17 13.91 0.25 18.65
C ALA A 17 14.74 -0.99 18.31
N ARG A 18 14.10 -2.10 17.92
CA ARG A 18 14.73 -3.42 17.83
C ARG A 18 14.24 -4.24 16.64
N LEU A 19 15.05 -5.20 16.22
CA LEU A 19 14.70 -6.27 15.31
C LEU A 19 14.76 -7.59 16.09
N ASP A 20 13.63 -8.28 16.16
CA ASP A 20 13.48 -9.56 16.81
C ASP A 20 13.56 -10.66 15.74
N GLY A 21 14.64 -11.42 15.76
CA GLY A 21 15.00 -12.34 14.69
C GLY A 21 14.92 -13.81 15.08
N PHE A 22 14.62 -14.65 14.10
CA PHE A 22 14.72 -16.10 14.19
C PHE A 22 15.44 -16.65 12.95
N ASP A 23 16.44 -17.50 13.17
CA ASP A 23 17.19 -18.18 12.11
C ASP A 23 16.79 -19.64 12.02
N ALA A 24 16.20 -20.02 10.89
CA ALA A 24 15.67 -21.35 10.67
C ALA A 24 16.76 -22.43 10.67
N ALA A 25 17.98 -22.11 10.23
CA ALA A 25 19.06 -23.11 10.15
C ALA A 25 19.61 -23.47 11.53
N THR A 26 19.74 -22.49 12.42
CA THR A 26 20.30 -22.71 13.76
C THR A 26 19.22 -22.94 14.81
N GLY A 27 17.96 -22.60 14.53
CA GLY A 27 16.87 -22.63 15.49
C GLY A 27 16.98 -21.54 16.58
N GLU A 28 17.92 -20.61 16.43
CA GLU A 28 18.19 -19.56 17.41
C GLU A 28 17.33 -18.32 17.18
N THR A 29 16.86 -17.74 18.29
CA THR A 29 16.30 -16.40 18.33
C THR A 29 17.37 -15.39 18.72
N PHE A 30 17.34 -14.19 18.14
CA PHE A 30 18.28 -13.12 18.45
C PHE A 30 17.57 -11.77 18.47
N GLN A 31 18.19 -10.80 19.14
CA GLN A 31 17.72 -9.41 19.15
C GLN A 31 18.87 -8.50 18.74
N ILE A 32 18.57 -7.53 17.88
CA ILE A 32 19.52 -6.51 17.46
C ILE A 32 18.82 -5.14 17.48
N ASP A 33 19.60 -4.09 17.71
CA ASP A 33 19.04 -2.74 17.66
C ASP A 33 18.66 -2.33 16.24
N ASN A 34 17.59 -1.55 16.10
CA ASN A 34 17.16 -0.99 14.82
C ASN A 34 18.03 0.24 14.45
N THR A 35 19.33 0.01 14.30
CA THR A 35 20.35 1.02 14.02
C THR A 35 21.31 0.54 12.94
N LYS A 36 22.14 1.43 12.39
CA LYS A 36 23.16 1.07 11.39
C LYS A 36 24.13 0.00 11.92
N ALA A 37 24.49 0.07 13.20
CA ALA A 37 25.36 -0.93 13.84
C ALA A 37 24.65 -2.29 13.91
N GLY A 38 23.38 -2.32 14.32
CA GLY A 38 22.58 -3.55 14.34
C GLY A 38 22.42 -4.17 12.95
N TYR A 39 22.26 -3.36 11.90
CA TYR A 39 22.22 -3.86 10.52
C TYR A 39 23.55 -4.51 10.11
N ALA A 40 24.70 -3.95 10.52
CA ALA A 40 25.99 -4.56 10.23
C ALA A 40 26.12 -5.94 10.91
N THR A 41 25.64 -6.08 12.14
CA THR A 41 25.56 -7.38 12.84
C THR A 41 24.66 -8.37 12.10
N LEU A 42 23.48 -7.93 11.64
CA LEU A 42 22.58 -8.77 10.83
C LEU A 42 23.24 -9.23 9.53
N LEU A 43 23.91 -8.31 8.82
CA LEU A 43 24.61 -8.60 7.58
C LEU A 43 25.72 -9.63 7.81
N GLN A 44 26.48 -9.51 8.89
CA GLN A 44 27.48 -10.51 9.27
C GLN A 44 26.86 -11.89 9.51
N ARG A 45 25.68 -11.95 10.16
CA ARG A 45 24.96 -13.20 10.38
C ARG A 45 24.46 -13.85 9.08
N CYS A 46 24.20 -13.03 8.07
CA CYS A 46 23.82 -13.48 6.72
C CYS A 46 25.03 -13.84 5.83
N ARG A 47 26.25 -13.39 6.17
CA ARG A 47 27.45 -13.59 5.31
C ARG A 47 27.76 -15.07 5.16
N LYS A 48 28.27 -15.43 3.96
CA LYS A 48 28.73 -16.77 3.59
C LYS A 48 27.67 -17.87 3.66
N ARG A 49 26.38 -17.51 3.75
CA ARG A 49 25.25 -18.43 3.69
C ARG A 49 24.29 -17.98 2.60
N ALA A 50 23.70 -18.92 1.88
CA ALA A 50 22.57 -18.63 1.02
C ALA A 50 21.33 -18.46 1.92
N VAL A 51 21.05 -17.21 2.34
CA VAL A 51 19.90 -16.89 3.21
C VAL A 51 18.93 -15.93 2.53
N GLN A 52 17.65 -16.15 2.79
CA GLN A 52 16.58 -15.19 2.49
C GLN A 52 16.09 -14.59 3.80
N VAL A 53 16.05 -13.25 3.86
CA VAL A 53 15.50 -12.54 5.02
C VAL A 53 14.03 -12.23 4.79
N VAL A 54 13.17 -12.57 5.74
CA VAL A 54 11.74 -12.27 5.68
C VAL A 54 11.42 -11.26 6.77
N VAL A 55 10.78 -10.16 6.39
CA VAL A 55 10.49 -9.05 7.29
C VAL A 55 8.99 -8.82 7.34
N GLU A 56 8.43 -8.79 8.54
CA GLU A 56 7.05 -8.35 8.73
C GLU A 56 6.97 -6.81 8.71
N ALA A 57 6.09 -6.26 7.88
CA ALA A 57 5.97 -4.81 7.74
C ALA A 57 5.26 -4.17 8.94
N SER A 58 5.96 -3.33 9.69
CA SER A 58 5.48 -2.69 10.92
C SER A 58 5.65 -1.17 10.82
N GLY A 59 4.67 -0.54 10.16
CA GLY A 59 4.54 0.93 10.16
C GLY A 59 5.68 1.70 9.48
N GLY A 60 6.61 1.04 8.79
CA GLY A 60 7.71 1.65 8.03
C GLY A 60 9.07 1.63 8.73
N TYR A 61 9.17 1.09 9.95
CA TYR A 61 10.46 0.95 10.67
C TYR A 61 11.40 -0.05 10.00
N GLU A 62 10.85 -0.96 9.21
CA GLU A 62 11.56 -1.96 8.41
C GLU A 62 12.36 -1.37 7.23
N ARG A 63 12.06 -0.13 6.79
CA ARG A 63 12.63 0.46 5.56
C ARG A 63 14.16 0.48 5.53
N LEU A 64 14.79 0.84 6.64
CA LEU A 64 16.25 1.01 6.68
C LEU A 64 16.97 -0.35 6.67
N VAL A 65 16.46 -1.34 7.40
CA VAL A 65 17.03 -2.70 7.39
C VAL A 65 16.86 -3.36 6.02
N MET A 66 15.69 -3.21 5.38
CA MET A 66 15.46 -3.74 4.03
C MET A 66 16.41 -3.14 3.00
N LYS A 67 16.67 -1.83 3.07
CA LYS A 67 17.66 -1.18 2.20
C LYS A 67 19.07 -1.70 2.43
N ALA A 68 19.46 -1.90 3.69
CA ALA A 68 20.79 -2.41 4.02
C ALA A 68 21.00 -3.82 3.46
N LEU A 69 19.99 -4.69 3.62
CA LEU A 69 19.99 -6.04 3.08
C LEU A 69 19.98 -6.07 1.54
N TRP A 70 19.13 -5.26 0.90
CA TRP A 70 19.09 -5.15 -0.56
C TRP A 70 20.44 -4.68 -1.14
N LYS A 71 21.07 -3.67 -0.53
CA LYS A 71 22.41 -3.19 -0.93
C LYS A 71 23.50 -4.24 -0.78
N ALA A 72 23.32 -5.19 0.14
CA ALA A 72 24.24 -6.30 0.34
C ALA A 72 23.92 -7.52 -0.54
N ASN A 73 23.00 -7.38 -1.51
CA ASN A 73 22.52 -8.47 -2.37
C ASN A 73 21.94 -9.66 -1.60
N ILE A 74 21.38 -9.42 -0.41
CA ILE A 74 20.67 -10.44 0.36
C ILE A 74 19.20 -10.38 -0.04
N PRO A 75 18.60 -11.49 -0.52
CA PRO A 75 17.19 -11.55 -0.84
C PRO A 75 16.34 -11.20 0.39
N VAL A 76 15.51 -10.17 0.28
CA VAL A 76 14.57 -9.78 1.33
C VAL A 76 13.16 -9.99 0.83
N ARG A 77 12.25 -10.42 1.70
CA ARG A 77 10.82 -10.49 1.39
C ARG A 77 10.01 -9.79 2.48
N ILE A 78 9.00 -9.02 2.07
CA ILE A 78 8.08 -8.36 2.99
C ILE A 78 6.81 -9.21 3.13
N VAL A 79 6.34 -9.39 4.36
CA VAL A 79 5.06 -10.05 4.65
C VAL A 79 4.09 -9.10 5.35
N ASP A 80 2.80 -9.23 5.03
CA ASP A 80 1.72 -8.45 5.66
C ASP A 80 1.39 -9.07 7.02
N PRO A 81 1.46 -8.30 8.12
CA PRO A 81 1.17 -8.81 9.45
C PRO A 81 -0.20 -9.47 9.59
N ARG A 82 -1.20 -8.97 8.85
CA ARG A 82 -2.54 -9.57 8.86
C ARG A 82 -2.51 -10.97 8.29
N ARG A 83 -1.75 -11.21 7.23
CA ARG A 83 -1.63 -12.53 6.59
C ARG A 83 -0.90 -13.51 7.50
N VAL A 84 0.20 -13.08 8.12
CA VAL A 84 0.93 -13.89 9.12
C VAL A 84 -0.01 -14.26 10.27
N ARG A 85 -0.79 -13.29 10.78
CA ARG A 85 -1.76 -13.54 11.84
C ARG A 85 -2.91 -14.45 11.44
N HIS A 86 -3.42 -14.35 10.21
CA HIS A 86 -4.43 -15.27 9.68
C HIS A 86 -3.88 -16.69 9.52
N PHE A 87 -2.62 -16.82 9.11
CA PHE A 87 -1.93 -18.11 9.04
C PHE A 87 -1.73 -18.72 10.42
N ALA A 88 -1.31 -17.93 11.41
CA ALA A 88 -1.19 -18.37 12.81
C ALA A 88 -2.52 -18.91 13.36
N ARG A 89 -3.62 -18.19 13.07
CA ARG A 89 -5.00 -18.60 13.38
C ARG A 89 -5.37 -19.93 12.74
N ALA A 90 -5.14 -20.07 11.44
CA ALA A 90 -5.44 -21.29 10.71
C ALA A 90 -4.60 -22.48 11.19
N SER A 91 -3.37 -22.21 11.64
CA SER A 91 -2.43 -23.24 12.11
C SER A 91 -2.63 -23.66 13.57
N GLY A 92 -3.65 -23.13 14.27
CA GLY A 92 -3.95 -23.45 15.68
C GLY A 92 -2.91 -22.96 16.69
N ARG A 93 -1.89 -22.21 16.26
CA ARG A 93 -0.80 -21.69 17.10
C ARG A 93 -1.17 -20.33 17.68
N TRP A 94 -2.19 -20.33 18.54
CA TRP A 94 -2.78 -19.14 19.14
C TRP A 94 -2.14 -18.80 20.49
N ALA A 95 -0.87 -18.39 20.48
CA ALA A 95 -0.21 -17.83 21.65
C ALA A 95 0.40 -16.47 21.29
N LYS A 96 -0.14 -15.39 21.86
CA LYS A 96 0.51 -14.07 21.91
C LYS A 96 1.74 -14.20 22.80
N ASN A 97 2.89 -14.56 22.24
CA ASN A 97 4.18 -14.35 22.88
C ASN A 97 5.08 -13.73 21.81
N ASP A 98 5.68 -12.57 22.10
CA ASP A 98 6.49 -11.79 21.15
C ASP A 98 7.64 -12.61 20.51
N ARG A 99 8.11 -13.69 21.17
CA ARG A 99 9.11 -14.64 20.63
C ARG A 99 8.58 -15.63 19.58
N LEU A 100 7.26 -15.80 19.48
CA LEU A 100 6.62 -16.70 18.51
C LEU A 100 6.42 -16.05 17.14
N ASP A 101 6.54 -14.72 17.04
CA ASP A 101 6.21 -13.99 15.82
C ASP A 101 7.24 -14.26 14.71
N ALA A 102 8.55 -14.19 14.99
CA ALA A 102 9.58 -14.52 13.98
C ALA A 102 9.55 -16.00 13.52
N ARG A 103 9.24 -16.94 14.43
CA ARG A 103 9.01 -18.35 14.07
C ARG A 103 7.78 -18.53 13.18
N MET A 104 6.72 -17.78 13.46
CA MET A 104 5.50 -17.78 12.66
C MET A 104 5.73 -17.19 11.27
N ILE A 105 6.48 -16.09 11.19
CA ILE A 105 6.91 -15.46 9.93
C ILE A 105 7.70 -16.45 9.08
N THR A 106 8.61 -17.22 9.70
CA THR A 106 9.37 -18.28 9.01
C THR A 106 8.44 -19.35 8.45
N ALA A 107 7.55 -19.91 9.27
CA ALA A 107 6.60 -20.92 8.83
C ALA A 107 5.67 -20.41 7.72
N PHE A 108 5.22 -19.16 7.82
CA PHE A 108 4.43 -18.50 6.78
C PHE A 108 5.21 -18.37 5.47
N ALA A 109 6.46 -17.94 5.54
CA ALA A 109 7.31 -17.74 4.36
C ALA A 109 7.66 -19.05 3.65
N GLN A 110 7.81 -20.14 4.41
CA GLN A 110 7.99 -21.50 3.88
C GLN A 110 6.71 -22.02 3.20
N ALA A 111 5.54 -21.69 3.75
CA ALA A 111 4.27 -22.20 3.25
C ALA A 111 3.69 -21.41 2.07
N ILE A 112 4.02 -20.13 1.95
CA ILE A 112 3.44 -19.23 0.97
C ILE A 112 4.57 -18.53 0.23
N GLU A 113 4.66 -18.72 -1.08
CA GLU A 113 5.62 -18.01 -1.94
C GLU A 113 5.32 -16.51 -2.05
N GLY A 114 6.33 -15.73 -2.40
CA GLY A 114 6.17 -14.32 -2.68
C GLY A 114 7.45 -13.66 -3.15
N GLU A 115 7.27 -12.50 -3.75
CA GLU A 115 8.32 -11.80 -4.47
C GLU A 115 9.35 -11.15 -3.54
N PRO A 116 10.63 -11.12 -3.96
CA PRO A 116 11.66 -10.38 -3.25
C PRO A 116 11.39 -8.88 -3.33
N TYR A 117 11.76 -8.18 -2.25
CA TYR A 117 11.83 -6.74 -2.19
C TYR A 117 12.86 -6.22 -3.19
N GLN A 118 12.44 -5.26 -4.01
CA GLN A 118 13.31 -4.50 -4.88
C GLN A 118 13.26 -3.03 -4.44
N ALA A 119 14.42 -2.47 -4.11
CA ALA A 119 14.50 -1.06 -3.75
C ALA A 119 14.28 -0.19 -4.99
N ASP A 120 13.38 0.77 -4.88
CA ASP A 120 13.15 1.82 -5.87
C ASP A 120 13.19 3.16 -5.14
N PRO A 121 14.39 3.78 -5.02
CA PRO A 121 14.56 5.01 -4.24
C PRO A 121 13.63 6.15 -4.70
N HIS A 122 13.34 6.22 -6.00
CA HIS A 122 12.48 7.26 -6.56
C HIS A 122 11.01 7.02 -6.20
N ARG A 123 10.53 5.78 -6.29
CA ARG A 123 9.16 5.43 -5.88
C ARG A 123 8.97 5.55 -4.37
N GLU A 124 9.95 5.15 -3.58
CA GLU A 124 9.93 5.34 -2.13
C GLU A 124 9.83 6.83 -1.77
N LYS A 125 10.60 7.68 -2.47
CA LYS A 125 10.52 9.13 -2.29
C LYS A 125 9.16 9.69 -2.69
N LEU A 126 8.59 9.20 -3.79
CA LEU A 126 7.25 9.57 -4.24
C LEU A 126 6.20 9.16 -3.20
N ALA A 127 6.31 7.96 -2.64
CA ALA A 127 5.42 7.46 -1.58
C ALA A 127 5.53 8.29 -0.29
N GLU A 128 6.73 8.72 0.09
CA GLU A 128 6.95 9.62 1.23
C GLU A 128 6.24 10.96 1.01
N LEU A 129 6.43 11.58 -0.15
CA LEU A 129 5.78 12.85 -0.51
C LEU A 129 4.25 12.70 -0.58
N ALA A 130 3.75 11.62 -1.18
CA ALA A 130 2.31 11.32 -1.26
C ALA A 130 1.70 11.12 0.14
N THR A 131 2.42 10.43 1.04
CA THR A 131 2.01 10.27 2.44
C THR A 131 1.92 11.62 3.12
N ARG A 132 2.95 12.47 2.98
CA ARG A 132 2.98 13.78 3.63
C ARG A 132 1.88 14.70 3.10
N ARG A 133 1.64 14.71 1.79
CA ARG A 133 0.51 15.44 1.18
C ARG A 133 -0.81 15.03 1.82
N ARG A 134 -1.08 13.72 1.91
CA ARG A 134 -2.30 13.18 2.54
C ARG A 134 -2.45 13.64 3.98
N GLN A 135 -1.39 13.56 4.79
CA GLN A 135 -1.41 14.00 6.18
C GLN A 135 -1.76 15.49 6.29
N LEU A 136 -1.16 16.34 5.47
CA LEU A 136 -1.44 17.78 5.44
C LEU A 136 -2.88 18.07 5.00
N THR A 137 -3.41 17.36 3.98
CA THR A 137 -4.80 17.49 3.55
C THR A 137 -5.78 17.06 4.66
N ASN A 138 -5.46 16.00 5.41
CA ASN A 138 -6.27 15.56 6.55
C ASN A 138 -6.27 16.61 7.66
N MET A 139 -5.10 17.17 7.99
CA MET A 139 -4.99 18.27 8.96
C MET A 139 -5.78 19.50 8.50
N GLN A 140 -5.67 19.88 7.22
CA GLN A 140 -6.42 21.01 6.67
C GLN A 140 -7.93 20.79 6.77
N THR A 141 -8.40 19.57 6.50
CA THR A 141 -9.81 19.21 6.63
C THR A 141 -10.28 19.28 8.08
N MET A 142 -9.49 18.74 9.01
CA MET A 142 -9.77 18.79 10.45
C MET A 142 -9.88 20.23 10.96
N VAL A 143 -8.88 21.07 10.66
CA VAL A 143 -8.88 22.49 11.06
C VAL A 143 -10.05 23.24 10.43
N ARG A 144 -10.36 22.98 9.15
CA ARG A 144 -11.50 23.61 8.46
C ARG A 144 -12.83 23.28 9.14
N ASN A 145 -13.04 22.01 9.49
CA ASN A 145 -14.27 21.58 10.16
C ASN A 145 -14.40 22.17 11.56
N GLN A 146 -13.30 22.24 12.32
CA GLN A 146 -13.28 22.88 13.64
C GLN A 146 -13.57 24.39 13.55
N ALA A 147 -12.99 25.06 12.54
CA ALA A 147 -13.16 26.50 12.35
C ALA A 147 -14.61 26.91 12.03
N GLN A 148 -15.45 26.00 11.50
CA GLN A 148 -16.87 26.25 11.23
C GLN A 148 -17.71 26.43 12.50
N LEU A 149 -17.21 25.98 13.65
CA LEU A 149 -17.90 26.05 14.94
C LEU A 149 -17.41 27.19 15.82
N LEU A 150 -16.46 28.01 15.34
CA LEU A 150 -15.89 29.11 16.10
C LEU A 150 -16.73 30.37 15.93
N GLU A 151 -17.19 30.94 17.04
CA GLU A 151 -17.88 32.24 17.07
C GLU A 151 -16.93 33.39 17.43
N ASP A 152 -15.89 33.10 18.22
CA ASP A 152 -14.87 34.09 18.59
C ASP A 152 -14.03 34.52 17.38
N LEU A 153 -13.94 35.84 17.17
CA LEU A 153 -13.27 36.43 16.01
C LEU A 153 -11.76 36.21 16.02
N GLU A 154 -11.12 36.18 17.19
CA GLU A 154 -9.69 35.95 17.29
C GLU A 154 -9.35 34.49 16.96
N LEU A 155 -10.10 33.54 17.52
CA LEU A 155 -9.95 32.11 17.23
C LEU A 155 -10.22 31.80 15.75
N ALA A 156 -11.23 32.43 15.14
CA ALA A 156 -11.50 32.31 13.71
C ALA A 156 -10.33 32.83 12.85
N ARG A 157 -9.73 33.97 13.22
CA ARG A 157 -8.55 34.52 12.54
C ARG A 157 -7.33 33.60 12.67
N LEU A 158 -7.08 33.04 13.85
CA LEU A 158 -5.99 32.08 14.07
C LEU A 158 -6.18 30.81 13.22
N SER A 159 -7.40 30.28 13.16
CA SER A 159 -7.74 29.12 12.33
C SER A 159 -7.53 29.40 10.84
N LYS A 160 -7.92 30.60 10.37
CA LYS A 160 -7.67 31.04 8.99
C LYS A 160 -6.17 31.11 8.67
N ARG A 161 -5.35 31.64 9.58
CA ARG A 161 -3.88 31.65 9.44
C ARG A 161 -3.32 30.22 9.35
N HIS A 162 -3.78 29.31 10.20
CA HIS A 162 -3.37 27.91 10.16
C HIS A 162 -3.75 27.24 8.83
N LEU A 163 -4.96 27.46 8.32
CA LEU A 163 -5.39 26.95 7.01
C LEU A 163 -4.51 27.46 5.86
N ASN A 164 -4.10 28.74 5.91
CA ASN A 164 -3.19 29.31 4.91
C ASN A 164 -1.81 28.64 4.95
N ILE A 165 -1.25 28.42 6.14
CA ILE A 165 0.04 27.72 6.31
C ILE A 165 -0.06 26.30 5.73
N LEU A 166 -1.12 25.56 6.05
CA LEU A 166 -1.33 24.21 5.53
C LEU A 166 -1.47 24.20 4.01
N ALA A 167 -2.20 25.17 3.44
CA ALA A 167 -2.33 25.31 1.99
C ALA A 167 -0.98 25.53 1.29
N LEU A 168 -0.14 26.42 1.82
CA LEU A 168 1.22 26.67 1.30
C LEU A 168 2.10 25.42 1.38
N GLN A 169 2.02 24.67 2.50
CA GLN A 169 2.77 23.42 2.65
C GLN A 169 2.30 22.34 1.66
N ILE A 170 0.99 22.21 1.44
CA ILE A 170 0.43 21.29 0.44
C ILE A 170 0.95 21.64 -0.95
N ALA A 171 0.85 22.91 -1.36
CA ALA A 171 1.32 23.37 -2.67
C ALA A 171 2.82 23.10 -2.87
N ARG A 172 3.64 23.33 -1.84
CA ARG A 172 5.07 23.01 -1.88
C ARG A 172 5.33 21.51 -2.08
N ILE A 173 4.58 20.65 -1.42
CA ILE A 173 4.72 19.19 -1.58
C ILE A 173 4.23 18.75 -2.96
N GLU A 174 3.11 19.31 -3.46
CA GLU A 174 2.59 19.02 -4.79
C GLU A 174 3.58 19.41 -5.89
N LYS A 175 4.26 20.56 -5.76
CA LYS A 175 5.36 20.95 -6.67
C LYS A 175 6.49 19.91 -6.66
N ARG A 176 6.96 19.50 -5.47
CA ARG A 176 8.02 18.47 -5.35
C ARG A 176 7.61 17.12 -5.94
N ILE A 177 6.34 16.75 -5.84
CA ILE A 177 5.80 15.55 -6.48
C ILE A 177 5.86 15.69 -8.00
N ALA A 178 5.41 16.82 -8.54
CA ALA A 178 5.44 17.08 -9.97
C ALA A 178 6.89 17.08 -10.52
N ASP A 179 7.82 17.75 -9.83
CA ASP A 179 9.23 17.78 -10.20
C ASP A 179 9.83 16.37 -10.24
N LEU A 180 9.57 15.55 -9.21
CA LEU A 180 10.05 14.16 -9.14
C LEU A 180 9.47 13.30 -10.27
N ILE A 181 8.18 13.45 -10.59
CA ILE A 181 7.55 12.74 -11.71
C ILE A 181 8.17 13.16 -13.04
N ALA A 182 8.47 14.46 -13.22
CA ALA A 182 9.03 14.99 -14.47
C ALA A 182 10.48 14.55 -14.72
N GLN A 183 11.26 14.32 -13.65
CA GLN A 183 12.66 13.89 -13.71
C GLN A 183 12.85 12.43 -14.16
N HIS A 184 11.82 11.59 -14.06
CA HIS A 184 11.91 10.16 -14.38
C HIS A 184 10.97 9.78 -15.53
N GLU A 185 11.53 9.32 -16.66
CA GLU A 185 10.77 8.99 -17.88
C GLU A 185 9.60 8.02 -17.61
N THR A 186 9.86 6.93 -16.89
CA THR A 186 8.84 5.94 -16.56
C THR A 186 7.71 6.52 -15.72
N PHE A 187 8.01 7.44 -14.79
CA PHE A 187 6.97 8.12 -14.03
C PHE A 187 6.21 9.12 -14.87
N ARG A 188 6.90 9.94 -15.67
CA ARG A 188 6.29 10.91 -16.58
C ARG A 188 5.31 10.25 -17.55
N THR A 189 5.75 9.22 -18.26
CA THR A 189 4.93 8.49 -19.24
C THR A 189 3.73 7.81 -18.59
N ASN A 190 3.94 7.06 -17.50
CA ASN A 190 2.84 6.39 -16.81
C ASN A 190 1.89 7.38 -16.14
N ASN A 191 2.40 8.50 -15.61
CA ASN A 191 1.57 9.58 -15.07
C ASN A 191 0.65 10.16 -16.15
N ALA A 192 1.18 10.44 -17.35
CA ALA A 192 0.40 10.95 -18.47
C ALA A 192 -0.67 9.95 -18.92
N ARG A 193 -0.32 8.66 -19.04
CA ARG A 193 -1.29 7.59 -19.36
C ARG A 193 -2.40 7.50 -18.32
N LEU A 194 -2.06 7.53 -17.03
CA LEU A 194 -3.05 7.49 -15.95
C LEU A 194 -3.98 8.71 -15.97
N GLN A 195 -3.42 9.91 -16.10
CA GLN A 195 -4.19 11.16 -16.12
C GLN A 195 -5.01 11.36 -17.40
N SER A 196 -4.73 10.62 -18.46
CA SER A 196 -5.58 10.62 -19.66
C SER A 196 -6.97 10.04 -19.42
N ILE A 197 -7.18 9.27 -18.35
CA ILE A 197 -8.51 8.74 -17.97
C ILE A 197 -9.33 9.88 -17.34
N PRO A 198 -10.47 10.30 -17.92
CA PRO A 198 -11.32 11.31 -17.28
C PRO A 198 -11.77 10.85 -15.90
N GLY A 199 -11.45 11.66 -14.88
CA GLY A 199 -11.67 11.36 -13.46
C GLY A 199 -10.40 10.96 -12.69
N VAL A 200 -9.31 10.63 -13.35
CA VAL A 200 -8.01 10.38 -12.71
C VAL A 200 -7.16 11.66 -12.77
N GLY A 201 -7.10 12.39 -11.66
CA GLY A 201 -6.26 13.59 -11.55
C GLY A 201 -4.87 13.31 -10.93
N PRO A 202 -4.03 14.36 -10.78
CA PRO A 202 -2.65 14.25 -10.26
C PRO A 202 -2.55 13.51 -8.93
N ALA A 203 -3.46 13.80 -7.99
CA ALA A 203 -3.46 13.14 -6.68
C ALA A 203 -3.67 11.62 -6.78
N CYS A 204 -4.54 11.17 -7.69
CA CYS A 204 -4.80 9.74 -7.89
C CYS A 204 -3.64 9.09 -8.63
N SER A 205 -3.14 9.70 -9.71
CA SER A 205 -2.03 9.14 -10.48
C SER A 205 -0.74 9.04 -9.65
N THR A 206 -0.41 10.05 -8.84
CA THR A 206 0.73 10.00 -7.90
C THR A 206 0.64 8.80 -6.95
N VAL A 207 -0.54 8.56 -6.36
CA VAL A 207 -0.72 7.43 -5.43
C VAL A 207 -0.64 6.10 -6.16
N LEU A 208 -1.16 5.98 -7.39
CA LEU A 208 -0.99 4.77 -8.19
C LEU A 208 0.48 4.52 -8.54
N LEU A 209 1.23 5.54 -8.96
CA LEU A 209 2.67 5.41 -9.25
C LEU A 209 3.49 5.01 -8.02
N ALA A 210 3.15 5.58 -6.86
CA ALA A 210 3.85 5.34 -5.59
C ALA A 210 3.56 3.96 -5.00
N TYR A 211 2.30 3.52 -5.05
CA TYR A 211 1.83 2.35 -4.27
C TYR A 211 1.29 1.22 -5.13
N MET A 212 1.40 1.29 -6.46
CA MET A 212 1.04 0.20 -7.38
C MET A 212 2.14 0.00 -8.43
N PRO A 213 3.37 -0.38 -8.03
CA PRO A 213 4.46 -0.66 -8.97
C PRO A 213 4.12 -1.76 -9.98
N GLU A 214 3.16 -2.62 -9.67
CA GLU A 214 2.81 -3.80 -10.45
C GLU A 214 1.88 -3.49 -11.65
N LEU A 215 1.37 -2.26 -11.74
CA LEU A 215 0.50 -1.88 -12.86
C LEU A 215 1.23 -2.06 -14.20
N GLY A 216 0.56 -2.71 -15.12
CA GLY A 216 1.10 -3.09 -16.42
C GLY A 216 1.57 -4.55 -16.48
N ALA A 217 1.95 -5.15 -15.35
CA ALA A 217 2.48 -6.52 -15.29
C ALA A 217 1.48 -7.54 -14.73
N ILE A 218 0.43 -7.08 -14.04
CA ILE A 218 -0.53 -7.95 -13.34
C ILE A 218 -1.82 -8.19 -14.13
N THR A 219 -2.50 -9.28 -13.79
CA THR A 219 -3.83 -9.56 -14.32
C THR A 219 -4.89 -8.60 -13.78
N ARG A 220 -6.02 -8.52 -14.48
CA ARG A 220 -7.20 -7.74 -14.04
C ARG A 220 -7.71 -8.16 -12.64
N HIS A 221 -7.57 -9.43 -12.28
CA HIS A 221 -8.02 -9.97 -11.00
C HIS A 221 -7.07 -9.57 -9.88
N GLN A 222 -5.76 -9.70 -10.12
CA GLN A 222 -4.73 -9.25 -9.17
C GLN A 222 -4.82 -7.75 -8.92
N ALA A 223 -5.02 -6.92 -9.96
CA ALA A 223 -5.16 -5.47 -9.80
C ALA A 223 -6.33 -5.10 -8.87
N ALA A 224 -7.50 -5.75 -9.06
CA ALA A 224 -8.66 -5.52 -8.20
C ALA A 224 -8.46 -6.05 -6.76
N ALA A 225 -7.77 -7.19 -6.61
CA ALA A 225 -7.49 -7.80 -5.32
C ALA A 225 -6.48 -6.99 -4.49
N LEU A 226 -5.39 -6.52 -5.11
CA LEU A 226 -4.35 -5.71 -4.45
C LEU A 226 -4.92 -4.41 -3.86
N VAL A 227 -5.80 -3.74 -4.59
CA VAL A 227 -6.49 -2.54 -4.10
C VAL A 227 -7.58 -2.88 -3.07
N GLY A 228 -8.11 -4.11 -3.08
CA GLY A 228 -9.23 -4.52 -2.24
C GLY A 228 -10.56 -3.96 -2.73
N VAL A 229 -10.80 -4.03 -4.05
CA VAL A 229 -12.07 -3.66 -4.71
C VAL A 229 -12.75 -4.84 -5.41
N ALA A 230 -12.17 -6.03 -5.31
CA ALA A 230 -12.84 -7.28 -5.68
C ALA A 230 -13.91 -7.63 -4.61
N PRO A 231 -15.20 -7.78 -4.97
CA PRO A 231 -16.23 -8.21 -4.03
C PRO A 231 -15.95 -9.66 -3.58
N MET A 232 -15.98 -9.90 -2.28
CA MET A 232 -15.81 -11.22 -1.68
C MET A 232 -17.17 -11.76 -1.23
N ASP A 233 -17.36 -13.07 -1.37
CA ASP A 233 -18.53 -13.76 -0.83
C ASP A 233 -18.56 -13.63 0.70
N ASN A 234 -19.74 -13.31 1.23
CA ASN A 234 -20.00 -13.21 2.67
C ASN A 234 -21.11 -14.19 3.04
N GLN A 235 -20.96 -15.42 2.52
CA GLN A 235 -21.91 -16.51 2.71
C GLN A 235 -21.24 -17.60 3.56
N SER A 236 -21.92 -18.06 4.61
CA SER A 236 -21.48 -19.21 5.40
C SER A 236 -22.67 -19.94 6.03
N GLY A 237 -22.88 -21.21 5.67
CA GLY A 237 -24.04 -21.98 6.16
C GLY A 237 -25.36 -21.28 5.86
N LYS A 238 -26.12 -20.91 6.90
CA LYS A 238 -27.42 -20.20 6.78
C LYS A 238 -27.31 -18.68 6.57
N ARG A 239 -26.09 -18.13 6.54
CA ARG A 239 -25.87 -16.67 6.44
C ARG A 239 -25.74 -16.29 4.97
N ASP A 240 -26.73 -15.59 4.43
CA ASP A 240 -26.67 -14.94 3.11
C ASP A 240 -26.61 -13.42 3.28
N ARG A 241 -25.41 -12.84 3.12
CA ARG A 241 -25.20 -11.39 3.16
C ARG A 241 -24.65 -10.90 1.83
N PRO A 242 -25.01 -9.67 1.42
CA PRO A 242 -24.43 -9.05 0.24
C PRO A 242 -22.90 -9.07 0.29
N ARG A 243 -22.30 -9.39 -0.85
CA ARG A 243 -20.84 -9.34 -1.05
C ARG A 243 -20.28 -8.00 -0.63
N SER A 244 -19.13 -8.01 0.04
CA SER A 244 -18.43 -6.80 0.49
C SER A 244 -16.99 -6.79 0.02
N ILE A 245 -16.40 -5.60 -0.02
CA ILE A 245 -14.96 -5.44 -0.23
C ILE A 245 -14.27 -5.38 1.13
N TYR A 246 -13.08 -5.98 1.25
CA TYR A 246 -12.27 -5.98 2.46
C TYR A 246 -10.77 -6.00 2.10
N GLY A 247 -9.90 -5.66 3.05
CA GLY A 247 -8.44 -5.75 2.88
C GLY A 247 -7.88 -4.77 1.84
N GLY A 248 -6.75 -5.13 1.22
CA GLY A 248 -6.08 -4.39 0.16
C GLY A 248 -5.40 -3.09 0.58
N ARG A 249 -4.86 -2.37 -0.41
CA ARG A 249 -4.17 -1.08 -0.26
C ARG A 249 -5.17 0.06 -0.03
N SER A 250 -5.44 0.34 1.24
CA SER A 250 -6.47 1.30 1.66
C SER A 250 -6.27 2.72 1.10
N GLU A 251 -5.00 3.15 0.99
CA GLU A 251 -4.57 4.43 0.47
C GLU A 251 -4.94 4.58 -1.00
N VAL A 252 -4.70 3.52 -1.78
CA VAL A 252 -5.05 3.46 -3.20
C VAL A 252 -6.56 3.43 -3.36
N ARG A 253 -7.26 2.65 -2.53
CA ARG A 253 -8.73 2.58 -2.54
C ARG A 253 -9.38 3.94 -2.27
N SER A 254 -8.86 4.71 -1.30
CA SER A 254 -9.39 6.03 -0.95
C SER A 254 -9.29 7.03 -2.12
N VAL A 255 -8.16 7.10 -2.82
CA VAL A 255 -8.04 8.00 -3.98
C VAL A 255 -8.84 7.52 -5.18
N LEU A 256 -8.93 6.19 -5.38
CA LEU A 256 -9.74 5.61 -6.45
C LEU A 256 -11.23 5.87 -6.24
N TYR A 257 -11.70 5.93 -4.99
CA TYR A 257 -13.08 6.30 -4.70
C TYR A 257 -13.39 7.72 -5.20
N MET A 258 -12.50 8.67 -4.92
CA MET A 258 -12.63 10.04 -5.42
C MET A 258 -12.53 10.10 -6.94
N ALA A 259 -11.62 9.34 -7.55
CA ALA A 259 -11.51 9.24 -9.00
C ALA A 259 -12.77 8.63 -9.64
N ALA A 260 -13.34 7.59 -9.04
CA ALA A 260 -14.59 6.96 -9.48
C ALA A 260 -15.78 7.90 -9.39
N LEU A 261 -15.86 8.71 -8.33
CA LEU A 261 -16.90 9.72 -8.18
C LEU A 261 -16.87 10.71 -9.35
N VAL A 262 -15.70 11.22 -9.73
CA VAL A 262 -15.54 12.15 -10.86
C VAL A 262 -15.76 11.42 -12.20
N ALA A 263 -15.17 10.24 -12.38
CA ALA A 263 -15.30 9.45 -13.60
C ALA A 263 -16.76 9.07 -13.89
N SER A 264 -17.55 8.73 -12.86
CA SER A 264 -18.98 8.42 -13.00
C SER A 264 -19.83 9.59 -13.50
N LYS A 265 -19.29 10.81 -13.53
CA LYS A 265 -19.96 12.02 -14.03
C LYS A 265 -19.42 12.47 -15.40
N HIS A 266 -18.11 12.37 -15.60
CA HIS A 266 -17.41 13.00 -16.74
C HIS A 266 -16.81 12.02 -17.75
N ASN A 267 -16.59 10.75 -17.39
CA ASN A 267 -16.17 9.72 -18.34
C ASN A 267 -17.43 9.04 -18.89
N HIS A 268 -17.75 9.24 -20.17
CA HIS A 268 -18.97 8.71 -20.80
C HIS A 268 -19.14 7.20 -20.57
N THR A 269 -18.12 6.40 -20.88
CA THR A 269 -18.14 4.94 -20.72
C THR A 269 -18.38 4.51 -19.26
N LEU A 270 -17.76 5.18 -18.30
CA LEU A 270 -17.93 4.85 -16.87
C LEU A 270 -19.21 5.44 -16.26
N LYS A 271 -19.69 6.56 -16.77
CA LYS A 271 -20.97 7.18 -16.42
C LYS A 271 -22.13 6.30 -16.83
N ASP A 272 -22.12 5.77 -18.05
CA ASP A 272 -23.16 4.86 -18.54
C ASP A 272 -23.14 3.54 -17.78
N PHE A 273 -21.93 3.02 -17.50
CA PHE A 273 -21.78 1.86 -16.63
C PHE A 273 -22.37 2.11 -15.22
N TYR A 274 -22.06 3.26 -14.61
CA TYR A 274 -22.60 3.63 -13.30
C TYR A 274 -24.14 3.74 -13.34
N ARG A 275 -24.70 4.49 -14.30
CA ARG A 275 -26.14 4.67 -14.47
C ARG A 275 -26.87 3.35 -14.65
N ARG A 276 -26.33 2.45 -15.49
CA ARG A 276 -26.90 1.10 -15.68
C ARG A 276 -27.00 0.33 -14.37
N LEU A 277 -25.99 0.41 -13.50
CA LEU A 277 -26.02 -0.25 -12.20
C LEU A 277 -27.05 0.37 -11.25
N ILE A 278 -27.19 1.70 -11.24
CA ILE A 278 -28.20 2.40 -10.44
C ILE A 278 -29.61 2.02 -10.92
N ASN A 279 -29.85 2.02 -12.23
CA ASN A 279 -31.13 1.64 -12.83
C ASN A 279 -31.49 0.18 -12.54
N ALA A 280 -30.48 -0.69 -12.39
CA ALA A 280 -30.65 -2.07 -11.94
C ALA A 280 -30.81 -2.21 -10.40
N GLY A 281 -31.05 -1.12 -9.68
CA GLY A 281 -31.32 -1.12 -8.23
C GLY A 281 -30.09 -1.23 -7.33
N LYS A 282 -28.86 -1.12 -7.85
CA LYS A 282 -27.66 -1.15 -6.98
C LYS A 282 -27.56 0.15 -6.17
N LYS A 283 -27.21 0.00 -4.88
CA LYS A 283 -26.90 1.13 -3.99
C LYS A 283 -25.77 2.00 -4.58
N PRO A 284 -25.83 3.34 -4.48
CA PRO A 284 -24.82 4.24 -5.06
C PRO A 284 -23.37 3.92 -4.68
N LYS A 285 -23.11 3.63 -3.41
CA LYS A 285 -21.76 3.25 -2.94
C LYS A 285 -21.26 1.96 -3.60
N ALA A 286 -22.13 0.96 -3.78
CA ALA A 286 -21.75 -0.29 -4.44
C ALA A 286 -21.49 -0.11 -5.95
N ALA A 287 -22.28 0.76 -6.61
CA ALA A 287 -22.04 1.13 -8.00
C ALA A 287 -20.71 1.88 -8.16
N LEU A 288 -20.36 2.79 -7.23
CA LEU A 288 -19.04 3.44 -7.22
C LEU A 288 -17.89 2.45 -7.03
N VAL A 289 -18.03 1.45 -6.14
CA VAL A 289 -17.02 0.38 -6.01
C VAL A 289 -16.83 -0.39 -7.32
N ALA A 290 -17.90 -0.65 -8.06
CA ALA A 290 -17.80 -1.28 -9.37
C ALA A 290 -17.07 -0.38 -10.39
N VAL A 291 -17.29 0.94 -10.35
CA VAL A 291 -16.55 1.92 -11.16
C VAL A 291 -15.07 1.94 -10.75
N MET A 292 -14.74 1.93 -9.45
CA MET A 292 -13.36 1.84 -8.96
C MET A 292 -12.66 0.59 -9.49
N ARG A 293 -13.34 -0.57 -9.49
CA ARG A 293 -12.81 -1.82 -10.05
C ARG A 293 -12.55 -1.68 -11.56
N LYS A 294 -13.45 -1.06 -12.33
CA LYS A 294 -13.21 -0.79 -13.75
C LYS A 294 -12.03 0.16 -13.96
N LEU A 295 -11.92 1.22 -13.16
CA LEU A 295 -10.84 2.20 -13.24
C LEU A 295 -9.47 1.57 -13.02
N ILE A 296 -9.29 0.73 -11.99
CA ILE A 296 -7.98 0.12 -11.75
C ILE A 296 -7.60 -0.90 -12.84
N ILE A 297 -8.58 -1.64 -13.38
CA ILE A 297 -8.37 -2.55 -14.50
C ILE A 297 -7.97 -1.76 -15.75
N LEU A 298 -8.63 -0.63 -16.01
CA LEU A 298 -8.31 0.27 -17.11
C LEU A 298 -6.90 0.86 -16.95
N ALA A 299 -6.57 1.40 -15.78
CA ALA A 299 -5.25 1.93 -15.48
C ALA A 299 -4.14 0.89 -15.73
N ASN A 300 -4.37 -0.36 -15.29
CA ASN A 300 -3.45 -1.47 -15.53
C ASN A 300 -3.28 -1.78 -17.03
N ALA A 301 -4.39 -1.80 -17.78
CA ALA A 301 -4.36 -2.05 -19.22
C ALA A 301 -3.66 -0.93 -20.00
N LEU A 302 -3.90 0.34 -19.68
CA LEU A 302 -3.25 1.48 -20.36
C LEU A 302 -1.74 1.49 -20.17
N ILE A 303 -1.26 1.15 -18.96
CA ILE A 303 0.18 1.04 -18.70
C ILE A 303 0.77 -0.15 -19.45
N ARG A 304 0.12 -1.33 -19.41
CA ARG A 304 0.56 -2.53 -20.14
C ARG A 304 0.66 -2.27 -21.64
N ASP A 305 -0.39 -1.70 -22.22
CA ASP A 305 -0.52 -1.45 -23.66
C ASP A 305 0.20 -0.17 -24.10
N GLN A 306 0.86 0.52 -23.16
CA GLN A 306 1.64 1.74 -23.39
C GLN A 306 0.88 2.90 -24.05
N ARG A 307 -0.45 2.93 -23.93
CA ARG A 307 -1.33 3.87 -24.65
C ARG A 307 -2.09 4.81 -23.71
N ALA A 308 -2.55 5.93 -24.27
CA ALA A 308 -3.49 6.81 -23.59
C ALA A 308 -4.92 6.22 -23.62
N TYR A 309 -5.76 6.73 -22.73
CA TYR A 309 -7.19 6.46 -22.75
C TYR A 309 -7.79 6.97 -24.06
N ALA A 310 -8.56 6.09 -24.71
CA ALA A 310 -9.45 6.41 -25.81
C ALA A 310 -10.84 5.87 -25.43
N PRO A 311 -11.91 6.67 -25.57
CA PRO A 311 -13.26 6.29 -25.16
C PRO A 311 -13.85 5.10 -25.92
#